data_AF-F9CWF3-F1
#
_entry.id   AF-F9CWF3-F1
#
_cell.length_a   1.000
_cell.length_b   1.000
_cell.length_c   1.000
_cell.angle_alpha   90.00
_cell.angle_beta   90.00
_cell.angle_gamma   90.00
#
_symmetry.space_group_name_H-M   'P 1'
#
loop_
_entity.id
_entity.type
_entity.pdbx_description
1 polymer ?
#
loop_
_entity_poly.entity_id
_entity_poly.type
_entity_poly.pdbx_seq_one_letter_code
_entity_poly.pdbx_strand_id
1 'polypeptide(L)'
;MSVSDANYRATLVILNDIESHGLVQFNEQYCDEEFFKNFLEFEKDFSNSFHDVARSLGSQNQETMVFAIYSEMSFIMSHLDVINKFLKIIVNPAKLKGGFDENTSLYQMVTKICNKMQYSEKLKNSIRGMFLLGFRNAITTQQYRIYQNDDLVIFPNDENLKKHFSIKDLTDYSLQVISMLEAMIDWSNGGKKSVDNSTNALYSLVDDMKRQVELLDKKLDRLC
;
A
#
# COMPACT_ATOMS: atom_id res chain seq x y z
N MET A 1 8.76 -15.73 -12.87
CA MET A 1 7.69 -14.78 -12.47
C MET A 1 8.37 -13.60 -11.82
N SER A 2 8.04 -12.36 -12.23
CA SER A 2 8.58 -11.17 -11.56
C SER A 2 8.00 -11.06 -10.15
N VAL A 3 8.75 -10.45 -9.23
CA VAL A 3 8.29 -10.21 -7.84
C VAL A 3 7.00 -9.37 -7.82
N SER A 4 6.85 -8.45 -8.78
CA SER A 4 5.63 -7.65 -9.01
C SER A 4 4.38 -8.52 -9.27
N ASP A 5 4.46 -9.58 -10.08
CA ASP A 5 3.33 -10.51 -10.33
C ASP A 5 2.96 -11.33 -9.08
N ALA A 6 3.93 -11.62 -8.20
CA ALA A 6 3.66 -12.32 -6.95
C ALA A 6 2.94 -11.41 -5.92
N ASN A 7 3.38 -10.16 -5.78
CA ASN A 7 2.75 -9.20 -4.86
C ASN A 7 1.34 -8.83 -5.32
N TYR A 8 1.13 -8.61 -6.61
CA TYR A 8 -0.19 -8.39 -7.19
C TYR A 8 -1.16 -9.54 -6.82
N ARG A 9 -0.76 -10.79 -7.07
CA ARG A 9 -1.59 -11.97 -6.76
C ARG A 9 -1.83 -12.15 -5.27
N ALA A 10 -0.81 -11.94 -4.45
CA ALA A 10 -0.95 -12.03 -3.01
C ALA A 10 -1.95 -11.00 -2.47
N THR A 11 -1.96 -9.78 -3.01
CA THR A 11 -2.94 -8.75 -2.65
C THR A 11 -4.35 -9.19 -3.01
N LEU A 12 -4.57 -9.70 -4.22
CA LEU A 12 -5.87 -10.22 -4.63
C LEU A 12 -6.35 -11.35 -3.71
N VAL A 13 -5.46 -12.28 -3.33
CA VAL A 13 -5.81 -13.35 -2.39
C VAL A 13 -6.29 -12.76 -1.06
N ILE A 14 -5.57 -11.78 -0.50
CA ILE A 14 -5.95 -11.13 0.77
C ILE A 14 -7.30 -10.41 0.63
N LEU A 15 -7.55 -9.70 -0.47
CA LEU A 15 -8.81 -8.98 -0.69
C LEU A 15 -9.99 -9.94 -0.87
N ASN A 16 -9.80 -11.01 -1.64
CA ASN A 16 -10.81 -12.06 -1.81
C ASN A 16 -11.10 -12.80 -0.50
N ASP A 17 -10.08 -12.99 0.34
CA ASP A 17 -10.22 -13.54 1.68
C ASP A 17 -11.08 -12.61 2.57
N ILE A 18 -10.82 -11.30 2.55
CA ILE A 18 -11.63 -10.29 3.25
C ILE A 18 -13.09 -10.33 2.77
N GLU A 19 -13.31 -10.38 1.46
CA GLU A 19 -14.64 -10.44 0.84
C GLU A 19 -15.40 -11.70 1.21
N SER A 20 -14.80 -12.87 1.00
CA SER A 20 -15.41 -14.19 1.26
C SER A 20 -15.79 -14.39 2.73
N HIS A 21 -15.11 -13.71 3.65
CA HIS A 21 -15.40 -13.75 5.09
C HIS A 21 -16.41 -12.69 5.53
N GLY A 22 -17.03 -11.96 4.60
CA GLY A 22 -18.03 -10.93 4.88
C GLY A 22 -17.46 -9.78 5.72
N LEU A 23 -16.16 -9.47 5.54
CA LEU A 23 -15.50 -8.36 6.20
C LEU A 23 -15.60 -7.06 5.40
N VAL A 24 -16.21 -7.08 4.22
CA VAL A 24 -16.32 -5.91 3.37
C VAL A 24 -17.50 -5.03 3.81
N GLN A 25 -17.24 -3.73 3.97
CA GLN A 25 -18.22 -2.66 4.14
C GLN A 25 -17.59 -1.38 3.61
N PHE A 26 -18.34 -0.59 2.83
CA PHE A 26 -17.92 0.73 2.39
C PHE A 26 -18.10 1.71 3.54
N ASN A 27 -17.00 2.29 3.98
CA ASN A 27 -16.98 3.27 5.05
C ASN A 27 -16.84 4.66 4.44
N GLU A 28 -17.96 5.31 4.16
CA GLU A 28 -18.00 6.66 3.58
C GLU A 28 -17.23 7.67 4.43
N GLN A 29 -17.21 7.49 5.76
CA GLN A 29 -16.41 8.32 6.69
C GLN A 29 -14.91 8.34 6.35
N TYR A 30 -14.36 7.26 5.80
CA TYR A 30 -12.94 7.17 5.43
C TYR A 30 -12.70 7.43 3.94
N CYS A 31 -13.77 7.64 3.16
CA CYS A 31 -13.70 7.99 1.76
C CYS A 31 -13.37 9.48 1.62
N ASP A 32 -12.20 9.76 1.06
CA ASP A 32 -11.68 11.11 0.87
C ASP A 32 -11.23 11.23 -0.58
N GLU A 33 -12.18 11.59 -1.44
CA GLU A 33 -11.96 11.67 -2.88
C GLU A 33 -10.85 12.65 -3.26
N GLU A 34 -10.72 13.75 -2.51
CA GLU A 34 -9.68 14.76 -2.74
C GLU A 34 -8.29 14.17 -2.48
N PHE A 35 -8.12 13.39 -1.40
CA PHE A 35 -6.87 12.68 -1.16
C PHE A 35 -6.48 11.74 -2.31
N PHE A 36 -7.42 10.92 -2.82
CA PHE A 36 -7.12 10.00 -3.91
C PHE A 36 -6.82 10.74 -5.21
N LYS A 37 -7.55 11.82 -5.50
CA LYS A 37 -7.25 12.69 -6.64
C LYS A 37 -5.84 13.26 -6.56
N ASN A 38 -5.48 13.84 -5.42
CA ASN A 38 -4.17 14.42 -5.19
C ASN A 38 -3.06 13.36 -5.31
N PHE A 39 -3.31 12.14 -4.83
CA PHE A 39 -2.38 11.04 -4.97
C PHE A 39 -2.19 10.62 -6.44
N LEU A 40 -3.25 10.55 -7.24
CA LEU A 40 -3.17 10.23 -8.67
C LEU A 40 -2.37 11.26 -9.46
N GLU A 41 -2.61 12.54 -9.18
CA GLU A 41 -1.85 13.64 -9.78
C GLU A 41 -0.37 13.52 -9.40
N PHE A 42 -0.08 13.27 -8.12
CA PHE A 42 1.27 12.97 -7.65
C PHE A 42 1.90 11.77 -8.37
N GLU A 43 1.21 10.63 -8.46
CA GLU A 43 1.74 9.41 -9.08
C GLU A 43 2.10 9.64 -10.55
N LYS A 44 1.21 10.33 -11.27
CA LYS A 44 1.40 10.70 -12.67
C LYS A 44 2.62 11.62 -12.82
N ASP A 45 2.70 12.69 -12.04
CA ASP A 45 3.79 13.67 -12.14
C ASP A 45 5.13 13.07 -11.70
N PHE A 46 5.12 12.25 -10.64
CA PHE A 46 6.31 11.55 -10.15
C PHE A 46 6.82 10.55 -11.18
N SER A 47 5.96 9.70 -11.74
CA SER A 47 6.36 8.68 -12.73
C SER A 47 6.92 9.31 -14.00
N ASN A 48 6.36 10.44 -14.43
CA ASN A 48 6.84 11.16 -15.61
C ASN A 48 8.16 11.90 -15.36
N SER A 49 8.37 12.42 -14.15
CA SER A 49 9.48 13.34 -13.88
C SER A 49 10.67 12.69 -13.19
N PHE A 50 10.43 11.72 -12.32
CA PHE A 50 11.47 11.19 -11.44
C PHE A 50 12.52 10.36 -12.21
N HIS A 51 12.11 9.59 -13.23
CA HIS A 51 13.06 8.86 -14.07
C HIS A 51 13.97 9.79 -14.88
N ASP A 52 13.46 10.93 -15.33
CA ASP A 52 14.24 11.94 -16.05
C ASP A 52 15.17 12.72 -15.12
N VAL A 53 14.70 13.03 -13.91
CA VAL A 53 15.53 13.64 -12.85
C VAL A 53 16.64 12.69 -12.41
N ALA A 54 16.33 11.43 -12.11
CA ALA A 54 17.31 10.41 -11.73
C ALA A 54 18.35 10.16 -12.83
N ARG A 55 17.94 10.18 -14.11
CA ARG A 55 18.84 10.00 -15.26
C ARG A 55 19.70 11.24 -15.53
N SER A 56 19.14 12.44 -15.37
CA SER A 56 19.84 13.72 -15.65
C SER A 56 20.86 14.10 -14.57
N LEU A 57 20.64 13.66 -13.33
CA LEU A 57 21.46 14.09 -12.21
C LEU A 57 22.82 13.37 -12.07
N GLY A 58 23.12 12.36 -12.90
CA GLY A 58 24.42 11.68 -12.99
C GLY A 58 24.81 10.88 -11.72
N SER A 59 25.32 9.66 -11.90
CA SER A 59 25.67 8.74 -10.79
C SER A 59 26.91 9.12 -9.98
N GLN A 60 27.32 10.40 -9.95
CA GLN A 60 28.55 10.87 -9.30
C GLN A 60 28.36 12.03 -8.30
N ASN A 61 27.13 12.53 -8.10
CA ASN A 61 26.87 13.56 -7.08
C ASN A 61 26.21 12.93 -5.85
N GLN A 62 26.82 13.10 -4.67
CA GLN A 62 26.30 12.58 -3.40
C GLN A 62 24.94 13.21 -3.03
N GLU A 63 24.73 14.49 -3.35
CA GLU A 63 23.47 15.19 -3.07
C GLU A 63 22.32 14.62 -3.94
N THR A 64 22.63 14.31 -5.20
CA THR A 64 21.71 13.62 -6.11
C THR A 64 21.25 12.29 -5.53
N MET A 65 22.18 11.51 -4.97
CA MET A 65 21.83 10.19 -4.42
C MET A 65 20.94 10.32 -3.18
N VAL A 66 21.28 11.23 -2.27
CA VAL A 66 20.46 11.49 -1.08
C VAL A 66 19.05 11.90 -1.50
N PHE A 67 18.93 12.76 -2.51
CA PHE A 67 17.64 13.16 -3.07
C PHE A 67 16.88 11.98 -3.68
N ALA A 68 17.55 11.11 -4.45
CA ALA A 68 16.93 9.94 -5.06
C ALA A 68 16.40 8.95 -4.00
N ILE A 69 17.21 8.65 -2.98
CA ILE A 69 16.82 7.79 -1.85
C ILE A 69 15.62 8.37 -1.12
N TYR A 70 15.68 9.67 -0.79
CA TYR A 70 14.58 10.33 -0.08
C TYR A 70 13.29 10.33 -0.90
N SER A 71 13.39 10.53 -2.21
CA SER A 71 12.27 10.54 -3.13
C SER A 71 11.62 9.16 -3.26
N GLU A 72 12.41 8.11 -3.47
CA GLU A 72 11.91 6.72 -3.51
C GLU A 72 11.29 6.31 -2.16
N MET A 73 11.94 6.64 -1.05
CA MET A 73 11.39 6.40 0.28
C MET A 73 10.04 7.10 0.46
N SER A 74 9.92 8.36 0.04
CA SER A 74 8.66 9.12 0.14
C SER A 74 7.58 8.55 -0.77
N PHE A 75 7.94 8.10 -1.97
CA PHE A 75 7.05 7.42 -2.90
C PHE A 75 6.49 6.11 -2.32
N ILE A 76 7.35 5.28 -1.72
CA ILE A 76 6.91 4.05 -1.02
C ILE A 76 5.93 4.40 0.11
N MET A 77 6.26 5.41 0.91
CA MET A 77 5.44 5.83 2.04
C MET A 77 4.05 6.33 1.61
N SER A 78 3.97 7.14 0.54
CA SER A 78 2.69 7.64 0.04
C SER A 78 1.77 6.50 -0.44
N HIS A 79 2.33 5.51 -1.15
CA HIS A 79 1.57 4.33 -1.58
C HIS A 79 1.06 3.51 -0.40
N LEU A 80 1.90 3.31 0.63
CA LEU A 80 1.49 2.61 1.85
C LEU A 80 0.37 3.35 2.60
N ASP A 81 0.34 4.68 2.54
CA ASP A 81 -0.75 5.48 3.12
C ASP A 81 -2.05 5.35 2.32
N VAL A 82 -1.97 5.36 0.99
CA VAL A 82 -3.12 5.06 0.11
C VAL A 82 -3.67 3.67 0.37
N ILE A 83 -2.80 2.66 0.45
CA ILE A 83 -3.17 1.28 0.78
C ILE A 83 -3.86 1.22 2.16
N ASN A 84 -3.34 1.92 3.17
CA ASN A 84 -3.98 1.98 4.48
C ASN A 84 -5.38 2.60 4.40
N LYS A 85 -5.53 3.68 3.64
CA LYS A 85 -6.82 4.38 3.47
C LYS A 85 -7.81 3.51 2.70
N PHE A 86 -7.38 2.84 1.64
CA PHE A 86 -8.18 1.87 0.91
C PHE A 86 -8.71 0.76 1.82
N LEU A 87 -7.85 0.15 2.64
CA LEU A 87 -8.27 -0.88 3.60
C LEU A 87 -9.30 -0.35 4.61
N LYS A 88 -9.14 0.89 5.09
CA LYS A 88 -10.15 1.52 5.98
C LYS A 88 -11.48 1.72 5.28
N ILE A 89 -11.48 2.06 3.99
CA ILE A 89 -12.70 2.24 3.22
C ILE A 89 -13.44 0.91 3.08
N ILE A 90 -12.75 -0.20 2.81
CA ILE A 90 -13.42 -1.47 2.47
C ILE A 90 -13.66 -2.41 3.64
N VAL A 91 -12.92 -2.30 4.75
CA VAL A 91 -13.04 -3.27 5.84
C VAL A 91 -14.08 -2.80 6.85
N ASN A 92 -14.97 -3.69 7.27
CA ASN A 92 -15.97 -3.43 8.30
C ASN A 92 -15.30 -3.36 9.69
N PRO A 93 -15.26 -2.18 10.35
CA PRO A 93 -14.63 -2.04 11.66
C PRO A 93 -15.29 -2.89 12.73
N ALA A 94 -16.63 -3.05 12.69
CA ALA A 94 -17.36 -3.83 13.68
C ALA A 94 -17.05 -5.34 13.62
N LYS A 95 -16.53 -5.84 12.49
CA LYS A 95 -16.14 -7.24 12.33
C LYS A 95 -14.72 -7.54 12.85
N LEU A 96 -13.93 -6.50 13.15
CA LEU A 96 -12.58 -6.62 13.69
C LEU A 96 -12.55 -6.42 15.21
N LYS A 97 -11.73 -7.21 15.91
CA LYS A 97 -11.59 -7.11 17.37
C LYS A 97 -11.07 -5.72 17.75
N GLY A 98 -11.88 -5.01 18.55
CA GLY A 98 -11.58 -3.66 19.02
C GLY A 98 -11.73 -2.56 17.97
N GLY A 99 -12.41 -2.84 16.84
CA GLY A 99 -12.67 -1.83 15.81
C GLY A 99 -11.41 -1.23 15.18
N PHE A 100 -11.61 -0.16 14.42
CA PHE A 100 -10.57 0.78 14.00
C PHE A 100 -11.19 2.14 13.70
N ASP A 101 -10.33 3.16 13.60
CA ASP A 101 -10.67 4.55 13.35
C ASP A 101 -9.73 5.18 12.30
N GLU A 102 -9.89 6.49 12.07
CA GLU A 102 -9.05 7.28 11.17
C GLU A 102 -7.56 7.25 11.54
N ASN A 103 -7.23 7.07 12.82
CA ASN A 103 -5.87 7.09 13.35
C ASN A 103 -5.20 5.71 13.32
N THR A 104 -5.95 4.67 13.01
CA THR A 104 -5.44 3.30 12.97
C THR A 104 -4.37 3.18 11.87
N SER A 105 -3.17 2.75 12.25
CA SER A 105 -2.05 2.61 11.32
C SER A 105 -2.19 1.38 10.42
N LEU A 106 -1.46 1.36 9.30
CA LEU A 106 -1.40 0.19 8.42
C LEU A 106 -0.98 -1.08 9.19
N TYR A 107 -0.04 -0.95 10.12
CA TYR A 107 0.39 -2.05 10.98
C TYR A 107 -0.78 -2.63 11.79
N GLN A 108 -1.56 -1.76 12.41
CA GLN A 108 -2.71 -2.16 13.20
C GLN A 108 -3.81 -2.76 12.31
N MET A 109 -4.08 -2.17 11.14
CA MET A 109 -5.04 -2.71 10.16
C MET A 109 -4.66 -4.12 9.72
N VAL A 110 -3.45 -4.30 9.19
CA VAL A 110 -2.96 -5.60 8.74
C VAL A 110 -2.98 -6.62 9.89
N THR A 111 -2.56 -6.22 11.09
CA THR A 111 -2.58 -7.11 12.26
C THR A 111 -4.01 -7.54 12.63
N LYS A 112 -4.97 -6.61 12.63
CA LYS A 112 -6.38 -6.90 12.95
C LYS A 112 -7.00 -7.82 11.90
N ILE A 113 -6.77 -7.57 10.62
CA ILE A 113 -7.23 -8.42 9.51
C ILE A 113 -6.64 -9.82 9.65
N CYS A 114 -5.32 -9.93 9.74
CA CYS A 114 -4.62 -11.21 9.90
C CYS A 114 -5.12 -12.04 11.09
N ASN A 115 -5.44 -11.37 12.21
CA ASN A 115 -5.98 -12.04 13.39
C ASN A 115 -7.43 -12.48 13.18
N LYS A 116 -8.25 -11.66 12.50
CA LYS A 116 -9.63 -12.01 12.15
C LYS A 116 -9.69 -13.22 11.21
N MET A 117 -8.79 -13.27 10.24
CA MET A 117 -8.65 -14.37 9.28
C MET A 117 -8.03 -15.65 9.88
N GLN A 118 -7.54 -15.59 11.13
CA GLN A 118 -6.86 -16.70 11.79
C GLN A 118 -5.67 -17.28 10.99
N TYR A 119 -4.96 -16.42 10.25
CA TYR A 119 -3.78 -16.85 9.49
C TYR A 119 -2.69 -17.45 10.40
N SER A 120 -1.92 -18.40 9.88
CA SER A 120 -0.76 -18.94 10.59
C SER A 120 0.28 -17.85 10.85
N GLU A 121 1.08 -17.99 11.92
CA GLU A 121 2.11 -16.98 12.23
C GLU A 121 3.11 -16.78 11.08
N LYS A 122 3.43 -17.87 10.35
CA LYS A 122 4.24 -17.80 9.14
C LYS A 122 3.60 -16.89 8.09
N LEU A 123 2.31 -17.08 7.79
CA LEU A 123 1.59 -16.26 6.82
C LEU A 123 1.43 -14.82 7.31
N LYS A 124 1.16 -14.59 8.60
CA LYS A 124 1.13 -13.25 9.20
C LYS A 124 2.45 -12.53 8.97
N ASN A 125 3.59 -13.19 9.19
CA ASN A 125 4.90 -12.59 8.98
C ASN A 125 5.18 -12.30 7.50
N SER A 126 4.76 -13.18 6.58
CA SER A 126 4.83 -12.92 5.15
C SER A 126 4.01 -11.70 4.75
N ILE A 127 2.76 -11.58 5.22
CA ILE A 127 1.88 -10.44 4.94
C ILE A 127 2.47 -9.15 5.53
N ARG A 128 2.97 -9.18 6.78
CA ARG A 128 3.63 -8.03 7.41
C ARG A 128 4.86 -7.56 6.60
N GLY A 129 5.63 -8.50 6.05
CA GLY A 129 6.75 -8.20 5.16
C GLY A 129 6.31 -7.60 3.84
N MET A 130 5.23 -8.15 3.24
CA MET A 130 4.64 -7.66 2.00
C MET A 130 4.11 -6.22 2.13
N PHE A 131 3.45 -5.87 3.23
CA PHE A 131 3.02 -4.49 3.48
C PHE A 131 4.14 -3.57 3.96
N LEU A 132 5.40 -4.01 3.90
CA LEU A 132 6.59 -3.25 4.30
C LEU A 132 6.47 -2.64 5.69
N LEU A 133 5.78 -3.31 6.62
CA LEU A 133 5.39 -2.70 7.89
C LEU A 133 6.57 -2.28 8.76
N GLY A 134 7.65 -3.07 8.73
CA GLY A 134 8.89 -2.75 9.45
C GLY A 134 9.60 -1.53 8.86
N PHE A 135 9.63 -1.43 7.53
CA PHE A 135 10.17 -0.27 6.82
C PHE A 135 9.35 0.98 7.15
N ARG A 136 8.04 0.92 6.95
CA ARG A 136 7.12 2.03 7.23
C ARG A 136 7.26 2.52 8.66
N ASN A 137 7.24 1.61 9.63
CA ASN A 137 7.36 1.95 11.04
C ASN A 137 8.64 2.72 11.31
N ALA A 138 9.79 2.24 10.82
CA ALA A 138 11.06 2.90 11.01
C ALA A 138 11.13 4.29 10.38
N ILE A 139 10.55 4.49 9.19
CA ILE A 139 10.50 5.82 8.58
C ILE A 139 9.62 6.77 9.42
N THR A 140 8.42 6.33 9.82
CA THR A 140 7.51 7.17 10.62
C THR A 140 8.05 7.53 12.01
N THR A 141 8.87 6.66 12.60
CA THR A 141 9.50 6.90 13.91
C THR A 141 10.89 7.55 13.79
N GLN A 142 11.28 8.00 12.59
CA GLN A 142 12.59 8.61 12.30
C GLN A 142 13.78 7.72 12.69
N GLN A 143 13.59 6.40 12.63
CA GLN A 143 14.58 5.37 12.91
C GLN A 143 15.38 4.99 11.66
N TYR A 144 15.83 5.98 10.91
CA TYR A 144 16.62 5.79 9.69
C TYR A 144 17.67 6.87 9.49
N ARG A 145 18.66 6.58 8.65
CA ARG A 145 19.67 7.53 8.19
C ARG A 145 19.96 7.29 6.72
N ILE A 146 20.00 8.35 5.93
CA ILE A 146 20.47 8.31 4.54
C ILE A 146 21.95 8.67 4.57
N TYR A 147 22.79 7.80 4.04
CA TYR A 147 24.22 8.05 3.92
C TYR A 147 24.58 8.51 2.51
N GLN A 148 25.72 9.17 2.40
CA GLN A 148 26.25 9.68 1.13
C GLN A 148 26.81 8.57 0.21
N ASN A 149 26.87 7.32 0.68
CA ASN A 149 27.36 6.14 -0.04
C ASN A 149 26.21 5.25 -0.56
N ASP A 150 25.08 5.85 -0.91
CA ASP A 150 23.93 5.20 -1.56
C ASP A 150 23.09 4.27 -0.67
N ASP A 151 23.36 4.26 0.64
CA ASP A 151 22.64 3.45 1.62
C ASP A 151 21.60 4.26 2.41
N LEU A 152 20.35 3.83 2.35
CA LEU A 152 19.41 4.06 3.44
C LEU A 152 19.64 2.98 4.50
N VAL A 153 19.90 3.39 5.73
CA VAL A 153 20.00 2.45 6.85
C VAL A 153 18.83 2.66 7.79
N ILE A 154 18.11 1.58 8.09
CA ILE A 154 17.05 1.54 9.09
C ILE A 154 17.58 0.90 10.38
N PHE A 155 17.35 1.56 11.51
CA PHE A 155 17.82 1.16 12.84
C PHE A 155 16.63 1.01 13.79
N PRO A 156 16.02 -0.18 13.89
CA PRO A 156 14.98 -0.39 14.88
C PRO A 156 15.63 -0.54 16.27
N ASN A 157 16.06 0.56 16.89
CA ASN A 157 16.58 0.66 18.26
C ASN A 157 17.70 -0.34 18.69
N ASP A 158 18.32 -1.05 17.76
CA ASP A 158 19.41 -2.01 18.00
C ASP A 158 20.41 -1.93 16.84
N GLU A 159 21.70 -1.71 17.17
CA GLU A 159 22.76 -1.63 16.17
C GLU A 159 22.99 -2.94 15.41
N ASN A 160 22.62 -4.09 15.99
CA ASN A 160 22.74 -5.40 15.36
C ASN A 160 21.60 -5.70 14.37
N LEU A 161 20.54 -4.88 14.37
CA LEU A 161 19.38 -5.02 13.49
C LEU A 161 19.37 -4.02 12.34
N LYS A 162 20.51 -3.35 12.10
CA LYS A 162 20.72 -2.44 10.96
C LYS A 162 20.40 -3.14 9.66
N LYS A 163 19.52 -2.54 8.87
CA LYS A 163 19.25 -2.96 7.49
C LYS A 163 19.66 -1.86 6.54
N HIS A 164 20.54 -2.21 5.60
CA HIS A 164 20.96 -1.34 4.52
C HIS A 164 20.05 -1.59 3.32
N PHE A 165 19.60 -0.51 2.70
CA PHE A 165 18.80 -0.50 1.49
C PHE A 165 19.54 0.36 0.48
N SER A 166 19.90 -0.26 -0.64
CA SER A 166 20.37 0.45 -1.82
C SER A 166 19.22 1.12 -2.56
N ILE A 167 19.52 2.03 -3.49
CA ILE A 167 18.50 2.59 -4.39
C ILE A 167 17.73 1.50 -5.14
N LYS A 168 18.39 0.38 -5.50
CA LYS A 168 17.75 -0.75 -6.17
C LYS A 168 16.72 -1.42 -5.26
N ASP A 169 17.04 -1.63 -3.98
CA ASP A 169 16.11 -2.21 -3.02
C ASP A 169 14.87 -1.31 -2.86
N LEU A 170 15.07 0.01 -2.88
CA LEU A 170 13.97 0.98 -2.85
C LEU A 170 13.13 0.95 -4.13
N THR A 171 13.75 0.89 -5.31
CA THR A 171 13.01 0.71 -6.57
C THR A 171 12.21 -0.60 -6.58
N ASP A 172 12.77 -1.70 -6.05
CA ASP A 172 12.05 -2.97 -5.92
C ASP A 172 10.84 -2.83 -4.97
N TYR A 173 10.97 -2.07 -3.88
CA TYR A 173 9.87 -1.74 -2.97
C TYR A 173 8.82 -0.85 -3.62
N SER A 174 9.22 0.14 -4.42
CA SER A 174 8.33 1.00 -5.20
C SER A 174 7.49 0.16 -6.17
N LEU A 175 8.11 -0.75 -6.92
CA LEU A 175 7.39 -1.67 -7.81
C LEU A 175 6.42 -2.59 -7.05
N GLN A 176 6.81 -3.03 -5.84
CA GLN A 176 5.95 -3.84 -4.99
C GLN A 176 4.69 -3.08 -4.56
N VAL A 177 4.82 -1.85 -4.06
CA VAL A 177 3.65 -1.07 -3.59
C VAL A 177 2.75 -0.63 -4.74
N ILE A 178 3.31 -0.33 -5.92
CA ILE A 178 2.53 -0.09 -7.16
C ILE A 178 1.71 -1.34 -7.50
N SER A 179 2.34 -2.51 -7.57
CA SER A 179 1.66 -3.77 -7.91
C SER A 179 0.55 -4.12 -6.91
N MET A 180 0.72 -3.76 -5.63
CA MET A 180 -0.32 -3.93 -4.63
C MET A 180 -1.50 -2.98 -4.85
N LEU A 181 -1.23 -1.72 -5.19
CA LEU A 181 -2.27 -0.74 -5.47
C LEU A 181 -3.05 -1.12 -6.74
N GLU A 182 -2.36 -1.54 -7.81
CA GLU A 182 -3.00 -2.06 -9.03
C GLU A 182 -3.95 -3.23 -8.72
N ALA A 183 -3.53 -4.16 -7.87
CA ALA A 183 -4.39 -5.26 -7.44
C ALA A 183 -5.62 -4.80 -6.64
N MET A 184 -5.47 -3.79 -5.79
CA MET A 184 -6.59 -3.17 -5.08
C MET A 184 -7.57 -2.51 -6.05
N ILE A 185 -7.03 -1.86 -7.09
CA ILE A 185 -7.83 -1.21 -8.14
C ILE A 185 -8.60 -2.22 -8.98
N ASP A 186 -7.91 -3.24 -9.47
CA ASP A 186 -8.54 -4.27 -10.29
C ASP A 186 -9.56 -5.08 -9.48
N TRP A 187 -9.30 -5.36 -8.20
CA TRP A 187 -10.26 -6.03 -7.32
C TRP A 187 -11.56 -5.23 -7.21
N SER A 188 -11.49 -3.93 -6.92
CA SER A 188 -12.70 -3.12 -6.79
C SER A 188 -13.45 -2.90 -8.10
N ASN A 189 -12.78 -3.05 -9.24
CA ASN A 189 -13.40 -3.00 -10.57
C ASN A 189 -13.94 -4.39 -11.02
N GLY A 190 -14.04 -5.34 -10.09
CA GLY A 190 -14.63 -6.67 -10.32
C GLY A 190 -13.66 -7.63 -11.00
N GLY A 191 -12.36 -7.47 -10.77
CA GLY A 191 -11.30 -8.32 -11.30
C GLY A 191 -10.96 -8.09 -12.78
N LYS A 192 -11.49 -7.04 -13.40
CA LYS A 192 -11.11 -6.63 -14.76
C LYS A 192 -9.86 -5.78 -14.67
N LYS A 193 -8.76 -6.24 -15.29
CA LYS A 193 -7.57 -5.42 -15.48
C LYS A 193 -7.96 -4.10 -16.13
N SER A 194 -7.65 -2.97 -15.50
CA SER A 194 -7.84 -1.67 -16.12
C SER A 194 -7.09 -1.64 -17.47
N VAL A 195 -7.82 -1.34 -18.55
CA VAL A 195 -7.27 -1.28 -19.92
C VAL A 195 -6.75 0.13 -20.25
N ASP A 196 -6.96 1.09 -19.34
CA ASP A 196 -6.76 2.52 -19.60
C ASP A 196 -5.94 3.17 -18.47
N ASN A 197 -5.06 4.10 -18.86
CA ASN A 197 -4.07 4.75 -17.99
C ASN A 197 -4.66 5.26 -16.66
N SER A 198 -3.90 5.03 -15.58
CA SER A 198 -4.12 5.18 -14.13
C SER A 198 -5.09 6.24 -13.58
N THR A 199 -5.46 7.27 -14.33
CA THR A 199 -6.26 8.40 -13.82
C THR A 199 -7.77 8.14 -13.80
N ASN A 200 -8.32 7.33 -14.71
CA ASN A 200 -9.76 7.04 -14.74
C ASN A 200 -10.17 5.85 -13.85
N ALA A 201 -9.23 4.92 -13.59
CA ALA A 201 -9.50 3.66 -12.89
C ALA A 201 -9.80 3.84 -11.39
N LEU A 202 -9.32 4.94 -10.77
CA LEU A 202 -9.50 5.27 -9.36
C LEU A 202 -10.75 6.14 -9.08
N TYR A 203 -11.18 6.96 -10.05
CA TYR A 203 -12.51 7.58 -9.99
C TYR A 203 -13.61 6.54 -10.19
N SER A 204 -13.43 5.64 -11.16
CA SER A 204 -14.30 4.47 -11.29
C SER A 204 -14.16 3.53 -10.10
N LEU A 205 -13.01 3.47 -9.41
CA LEU A 205 -12.82 2.68 -8.19
C LEU A 205 -13.79 3.11 -7.09
N VAL A 206 -13.88 4.40 -6.78
CA VAL A 206 -14.78 4.85 -5.71
C VAL A 206 -16.24 4.55 -6.07
N ASP A 207 -16.64 4.82 -7.30
CA ASP A 207 -17.99 4.53 -7.79
C ASP A 207 -18.28 3.01 -7.87
N ASP A 208 -17.34 2.20 -8.34
CA ASP A 208 -17.46 0.74 -8.43
C ASP A 208 -17.36 0.08 -7.05
N MET A 209 -16.51 0.57 -6.14
CA MET A 209 -16.47 0.14 -4.74
C MET A 209 -17.81 0.42 -4.06
N LYS A 210 -18.32 1.64 -4.21
CA LYS A 210 -19.63 2.02 -3.66
C LYS A 210 -20.71 1.09 -4.20
N ARG A 211 -20.74 0.88 -5.52
CA ARG A 211 -21.67 -0.04 -6.17
C ARG A 211 -21.52 -1.50 -5.73
N GLN A 212 -20.29 -2.00 -5.57
CA GLN A 212 -20.03 -3.39 -5.19
C GLN A 212 -20.37 -3.66 -3.74
N VAL A 213 -20.01 -2.74 -2.83
CA VAL A 213 -20.42 -2.85 -1.43
C VAL A 213 -21.94 -2.76 -1.33
N GLU A 214 -22.59 -1.80 -1.99
CA GLU A 214 -24.06 -1.73 -2.00
C GLU A 214 -24.71 -3.02 -2.52
N LEU A 215 -24.08 -3.70 -3.50
CA LEU A 215 -24.54 -5.00 -3.99
C LEU A 215 -24.29 -6.14 -2.97
N LEU A 216 -23.18 -6.11 -2.24
CA LEU A 216 -22.85 -7.09 -1.21
C LEU A 216 -23.75 -6.94 0.01
N ASP A 217 -24.00 -5.71 0.46
CA ASP A 217 -24.89 -5.38 1.56
C ASP A 217 -26.31 -5.87 1.27
N LYS A 218 -26.82 -5.58 0.05
CA LYS A 218 -28.10 -6.10 -0.44
C LYS A 218 -28.17 -7.63 -0.55
N LYS A 219 -27.04 -8.32 -0.78
CA LYS A 219 -26.99 -9.79 -0.82
C LYS A 219 -27.03 -10.37 0.60
N LEU A 220 -26.37 -9.72 1.55
CA LEU A 220 -26.36 -10.12 2.96
C LEU A 220 -27.71 -9.89 3.63
N ASP A 221 -28.40 -8.79 3.32
CA ASP A 221 -29.78 -8.52 3.80
C ASP A 221 -30.80 -9.57 3.34
N ARG A 222 -30.56 -10.23 2.21
CA ARG A 222 -31.45 -11.31 1.71
C ARG A 222 -31.20 -12.67 2.35
N LEU A 223 -30.16 -12.80 3.17
CA LEU A 223 -29.78 -14.01 3.88
C LEU A 223 -30.17 -13.98 5.37
N CYS A 224 -30.72 -12.85 5.85
CA CYS A 224 -31.38 -12.70 7.15
C CYS A 224 -32.91 -12.71 7.00
#